data_AF-A0AA52FGA3-F1
#
_entry.id   AF-A0AA52FGA3-F1
#
_cell.length_a   1.000
_cell.length_b   1.000
_cell.length_c   1.000
_cell.angle_alpha   90.00
_cell.angle_beta   90.00
_cell.angle_gamma   90.00
#
_symmetry.space_group_name_H-M   'P 1'
#
loop_
_entity.id
_entity.type
_entity.pdbx_description
1 polymer ?
#
loop_
_entity_poly.entity_id
_entity_poly.type
_entity_poly.pdbx_seq_one_letter_code
_entity_poly.pdbx_strand_id
1 'polypeptide(L)'
;MKRSGPLLTLVAGLLFALFLLALNATTGTRGASSYGEESPAAPAAPASASPPATRTAPPPSQSPSPSTGPVPDAGYAGRTDDDSASVAVSLRDGRAIAYFCDGRNKESWLKGDVKADGTMKLTGRDGAELTGTLTAGERIRGTVDVGGARHGFTADKAVKPSGLYRATATVRGAKLVGGWIVLPSGRQVGILARDGKPSAAPAIDPSTGVVTVDGRRLTARPVAP
;
A
#
# COMPACT_ATOMS: atom_id res chain seq x y z
N MET A 1 37.96 -24.86 -26.93
CA MET A 1 37.05 -23.95 -26.21
C MET A 1 37.50 -23.86 -24.75
N LYS A 2 38.08 -22.73 -24.34
CA LYS A 2 38.66 -22.54 -22.99
C LYS A 2 37.51 -22.37 -21.98
N ARG A 3 37.46 -23.24 -20.97
CA ARG A 3 36.40 -23.28 -19.95
C ARG A 3 36.64 -22.18 -18.90
N SER A 4 36.01 -21.02 -19.08
CA SER A 4 36.09 -19.88 -18.14
C SER A 4 35.16 -20.01 -16.92
N GLY A 5 34.42 -21.12 -16.79
CA GLY A 5 33.45 -21.35 -15.71
C GLY A 5 34.01 -21.19 -14.29
N PRO A 6 35.17 -21.77 -13.95
CA PRO A 6 35.71 -21.69 -12.58
C PRO A 6 36.22 -20.29 -12.19
N LEU A 7 36.66 -19.49 -13.16
CA LEU A 7 37.16 -18.13 -12.93
C LEU A 7 36.01 -17.16 -12.63
N LEU A 8 34.88 -17.31 -13.32
CA LEU A 8 33.69 -16.46 -13.11
C LEU A 8 33.09 -16.63 -11.71
N THR A 9 33.10 -17.85 -11.17
CA THR A 9 32.61 -18.12 -9.81
C THR A 9 33.53 -17.53 -8.73
N LEU A 10 34.86 -17.55 -8.96
CA LEU A 10 35.81 -16.94 -8.03
C LEU A 10 35.67 -15.42 -7.98
N VAL A 11 35.46 -14.77 -9.13
CA VAL A 11 35.26 -13.31 -9.19
C VAL A 11 33.95 -12.91 -8.51
N ALA A 12 32.87 -13.66 -8.71
CA ALA A 12 31.58 -13.39 -8.06
C ALA A 12 31.66 -13.50 -6.52
N GLY A 13 32.35 -14.53 -6.02
CA GLY A 13 32.57 -14.70 -4.57
C GLY A 13 33.41 -13.57 -3.95
N LEU A 14 34.45 -13.12 -4.65
CA LEU A 14 35.30 -12.01 -4.20
C LEU A 14 34.52 -10.69 -4.10
N LEU A 15 33.67 -10.39 -5.09
CA LEU A 15 32.84 -9.18 -5.08
C LEU A 15 31.83 -9.20 -3.94
N PHE A 16 31.24 -10.36 -3.63
CA PHE A 16 30.31 -10.51 -2.51
C PHE A 16 30.99 -10.32 -1.15
N ALA A 17 32.20 -10.85 -0.97
CA ALA A 17 32.98 -10.66 0.26
C ALA A 17 33.41 -9.20 0.47
N LEU A 18 33.84 -8.50 -0.59
CA LEU A 18 34.18 -7.08 -0.52
C LEU A 18 32.96 -6.20 -0.20
N PHE A 19 31.78 -6.54 -0.72
CA PHE A 19 30.54 -5.84 -0.42
C PHE A 19 30.16 -5.95 1.06
N LEU A 20 30.27 -7.15 1.66
CA LEU A 20 30.01 -7.35 3.08
C LEU A 20 31.04 -6.64 3.99
N LEU A 21 32.30 -6.56 3.57
CA LEU A 21 33.35 -5.86 4.32
C LEU A 21 33.10 -4.34 4.37
N ALA A 22 32.59 -3.74 3.29
CA ALA A 22 32.26 -2.32 3.24
C ALA A 22 31.11 -1.95 4.19
N LEU A 23 30.08 -2.81 4.31
CA LEU A 23 28.96 -2.61 5.24
C LEU A 23 29.40 -2.63 6.71
N ASN A 24 30.43 -3.42 7.05
CA ASN A 24 30.94 -3.53 8.42
C ASN A 24 31.87 -2.35 8.82
N ALA A 25 32.35 -1.56 7.86
CA ALA A 25 33.22 -0.40 8.11
C ALA A 25 32.45 0.90 8.40
N THR A 26 31.12 0.94 8.19
CA THR A 26 30.31 2.17 8.37
C THR A 26 29.63 2.26 9.76
N THR A 27 29.76 1.25 10.63
CA THR A 27 29.21 1.25 12.00
C THR A 27 30.27 1.43 13.09
N GLY A 28 31.32 2.19 12.80
CA GLY A 28 32.41 2.48 13.74
C GLY A 28 32.50 3.97 14.12
N THR A 29 32.47 4.23 15.43
CA THR A 29 32.72 5.50 16.16
C THR A 29 31.48 6.40 16.33
N ARG A 30 31.20 6.95 17.51
CA ARG A 30 32.15 7.48 18.51
C ARG A 30 31.47 7.62 19.88
N GLY A 31 32.09 7.04 20.91
CA GLY A 31 31.90 7.51 22.27
C GLY A 31 32.70 8.80 22.50
N ALA A 32 32.18 9.69 23.36
CA ALA A 32 32.97 10.67 24.11
C ALA A 32 32.16 11.17 25.30
N SER A 33 32.53 10.73 26.50
CA SER A 33 32.45 11.53 27.73
C SER A 33 33.34 12.77 27.55
N SER A 34 33.07 13.93 28.15
CA SER A 34 33.66 14.39 29.44
C SER A 34 33.32 15.87 29.69
N TYR A 35 33.49 16.30 30.96
CA TYR A 35 33.53 17.66 31.54
C TYR A 35 32.16 18.31 31.87
N GLY A 36 31.74 18.63 33.10
CA GLY A 36 32.40 18.76 34.41
C GLY A 36 32.78 20.22 34.70
N GLU A 37 32.03 20.96 35.54
CA GLU A 37 32.55 21.85 36.62
C GLU A 37 31.41 22.50 37.44
N GLU A 38 31.73 22.85 38.69
CA GLU A 38 30.85 23.22 39.81
C GLU A 38 31.16 24.64 40.34
N SER A 39 30.11 25.47 40.60
CA SER A 39 29.94 26.63 41.54
C SER A 39 30.96 27.82 41.55
N PRO A 40 30.68 29.05 42.11
CA PRO A 40 29.73 29.43 43.18
C PRO A 40 28.97 30.80 43.00
N ALA A 41 28.33 31.28 44.09
CA ALA A 41 27.18 32.19 44.22
C ALA A 41 27.38 33.73 44.28
N ALA A 42 26.28 34.47 43.93
CA ALA A 42 25.64 35.73 44.46
C ALA A 42 26.47 37.00 44.80
N PRO A 43 25.91 38.25 44.94
CA PRO A 43 24.49 38.64 45.20
C PRO A 43 23.93 39.97 44.58
N ALA A 44 22.64 40.21 44.88
CA ALA A 44 21.93 41.47 45.19
C ALA A 44 21.12 42.25 44.11
N ALA A 45 19.89 42.61 44.53
CA ALA A 45 18.74 43.20 43.82
C ALA A 45 18.75 44.76 43.75
N PRO A 46 17.74 45.48 43.18
CA PRO A 46 16.41 45.61 43.83
C PRO A 46 15.15 45.79 42.93
N ALA A 47 14.00 45.53 43.56
CA ALA A 47 12.70 46.22 43.55
C ALA A 47 11.76 46.27 42.32
N SER A 48 10.60 45.61 42.52
CA SER A 48 9.21 46.08 42.35
C SER A 48 8.67 46.46 40.97
N ALA A 49 7.79 45.60 40.46
CA ALA A 49 6.55 46.01 39.78
C ALA A 49 5.42 44.98 40.04
N SER A 50 4.24 45.50 40.36
CA SER A 50 3.01 44.82 40.81
C SER A 50 2.47 43.72 39.88
N PRO A 51 1.78 42.68 40.40
CA PRO A 51 1.05 41.72 39.56
C PRO A 51 -0.43 42.14 39.36
N PRO A 52 -0.94 42.17 38.11
CA PRO A 52 -2.37 42.04 37.87
C PRO A 52 -2.73 40.73 37.15
N ALA A 53 -3.67 40.00 37.78
CA ALA A 53 -4.59 39.01 37.25
C ALA A 53 -4.02 37.77 36.50
N THR A 54 -4.02 36.64 37.21
CA THR A 54 -4.10 35.30 36.64
C THR A 54 -5.33 35.19 35.72
N ARG A 55 -5.12 35.23 34.39
CA ARG A 55 -6.06 34.65 33.44
C ARG A 55 -5.82 33.15 33.41
N THR A 56 -6.76 32.40 33.97
CA THR A 56 -6.87 30.95 33.79
C THR A 56 -6.84 30.64 32.29
N ALA A 57 -5.78 29.98 31.83
CA ALA A 57 -5.73 29.45 30.48
C ALA A 57 -6.88 28.44 30.30
N PRO A 58 -7.63 28.47 29.18
CA PRO A 58 -8.62 27.45 28.89
C PRO A 58 -7.93 26.07 28.89
N PRO A 59 -8.58 25.02 29.39
CA PRO A 59 -8.02 23.67 29.38
C PRO A 59 -7.65 23.30 27.93
N PRO A 60 -6.55 22.55 27.72
CA PRO A 60 -6.21 22.07 26.37
C PRO A 60 -7.42 21.33 25.82
N SER A 61 -7.92 21.78 24.66
CA SER A 61 -8.92 21.04 23.89
C SER A 61 -8.40 19.62 23.71
N GLN A 62 -9.05 18.67 24.37
CA GLN A 62 -8.76 17.26 24.20
C GLN A 62 -9.04 16.95 22.72
N SER A 63 -7.98 16.63 21.98
CA SER A 63 -8.11 16.10 20.63
C SER A 63 -9.03 14.87 20.72
N PRO A 64 -10.09 14.77 19.89
CA PRO A 64 -11.01 13.66 19.99
C PRO A 64 -10.24 12.34 19.87
N SER A 65 -10.34 11.51 20.91
CA SER A 65 -9.80 10.16 20.85
C SER A 65 -10.51 9.42 19.71
N PRO A 66 -9.78 8.77 18.79
CA PRO A 66 -10.41 8.04 17.71
C PRO A 66 -11.33 6.99 18.33
N SER A 67 -12.61 7.06 17.98
CA SER A 67 -13.58 6.04 18.39
C SER A 67 -13.13 4.72 17.76
N THR A 68 -12.68 3.78 18.60
CA THR A 68 -12.32 2.40 18.22
C THR A 68 -13.59 1.62 17.88
N GLY A 69 -14.28 2.03 16.82
CA GLY A 69 -15.32 1.23 16.18
C GLY A 69 -14.68 0.20 15.24
N PRO A 70 -15.39 -0.90 14.92
CA PRO A 70 -14.93 -1.82 13.88
C PRO A 70 -14.78 -1.07 12.55
N VAL A 71 -13.74 -1.43 11.79
CA VAL A 71 -13.49 -0.86 10.46
C VAL A 71 -14.70 -1.17 9.56
N PRO A 72 -15.32 -0.15 8.93
CA PRO A 72 -16.53 -0.36 8.16
C PRO A 72 -16.26 -1.10 6.86
N ASP A 73 -17.21 -1.95 6.50
CA ASP A 73 -17.29 -2.62 5.21
C ASP A 73 -17.40 -1.60 4.06
N ALA A 74 -16.38 -1.51 3.22
CA ALA A 74 -16.39 -0.65 2.04
C ALA A 74 -15.47 -1.16 0.92
N GLY A 75 -15.74 -0.72 -0.30
CA GLY A 75 -14.79 -0.78 -1.40
C GLY A 75 -13.98 0.52 -1.47
N TYR A 76 -12.79 0.45 -2.00
CA TYR A 76 -11.91 1.59 -2.25
C TYR A 76 -11.28 1.42 -3.63
N ALA A 77 -11.13 2.52 -4.37
CA ALA A 77 -10.50 2.49 -5.69
C ALA A 77 -9.71 3.78 -5.92
N GLY A 78 -8.55 3.65 -6.54
CA GLY A 78 -7.70 4.77 -6.90
C GLY A 78 -6.47 4.33 -7.67
N ARG A 79 -5.39 5.09 -7.52
CA ARG A 79 -4.19 4.94 -8.35
C ARG A 79 -2.93 4.98 -7.51
N THR A 80 -1.86 4.47 -8.10
CA THR A 80 -0.52 4.77 -7.62
C THR A 80 -0.22 6.26 -7.82
N ASP A 81 0.63 6.82 -6.96
CA ASP A 81 0.95 8.25 -6.95
C ASP A 81 1.69 8.68 -8.23
N ASP A 82 2.37 7.75 -8.89
CA ASP A 82 3.05 7.93 -10.18
C ASP A 82 2.14 7.69 -11.41
N ASP A 83 0.86 7.39 -11.18
CA ASP A 83 -0.13 7.07 -12.22
C ASP A 83 0.24 5.87 -13.13
N SER A 84 1.15 5.01 -12.69
CA SER A 84 1.55 3.83 -13.47
C SER A 84 0.55 2.67 -13.37
N ALA A 85 -0.26 2.63 -12.31
CA ALA A 85 -1.21 1.55 -12.05
C ALA A 85 -2.44 2.02 -11.25
N SER A 86 -3.46 1.16 -11.23
CA SER A 86 -4.65 1.31 -10.41
C SER A 86 -4.65 0.31 -9.26
N VAL A 87 -5.20 0.72 -8.13
CA VAL A 87 -5.35 -0.11 -6.92
C VAL A 87 -6.80 -0.05 -6.47
N ALA A 88 -7.38 -1.22 -6.18
CA ALA A 88 -8.67 -1.32 -5.52
C ALA A 88 -8.59 -2.25 -4.32
N VAL A 89 -9.33 -1.94 -3.26
CA VAL A 89 -9.37 -2.73 -2.03
C VAL A 89 -10.82 -2.93 -1.63
N SER A 90 -11.22 -4.17 -1.35
CA SER A 90 -12.51 -4.49 -0.75
C SER A 90 -12.31 -4.94 0.68
N LEU A 91 -12.95 -4.26 1.63
CA LEU A 91 -12.93 -4.55 3.06
C LEU A 91 -14.26 -5.17 3.48
N ARG A 92 -14.22 -6.32 4.14
CA ARG A 92 -15.36 -6.98 4.78
C ARG A 92 -14.92 -7.74 6.03
N ASP A 93 -15.64 -7.58 7.13
CA ASP A 93 -15.45 -8.37 8.36
C ASP A 93 -13.99 -8.41 8.85
N GLY A 94 -13.31 -7.25 8.85
CA GLY A 94 -11.90 -7.15 9.27
C GLY A 94 -10.89 -7.81 8.32
N ARG A 95 -11.29 -8.24 7.13
CA ARG A 95 -10.42 -8.76 6.07
C ARG A 95 -10.44 -7.86 4.85
N ALA A 96 -9.38 -7.93 4.05
CA ALA A 96 -9.28 -7.22 2.78
C ALA A 96 -8.78 -8.10 1.65
N ILE A 97 -9.33 -7.84 0.45
CA ILE A 97 -8.73 -8.24 -0.83
C ILE A 97 -8.35 -6.96 -1.56
N ALA A 98 -7.11 -6.89 -2.03
CA ALA A 98 -6.64 -5.84 -2.92
C ALA A 98 -6.31 -6.39 -4.30
N TYR A 99 -6.44 -5.51 -5.29
CA TYR A 99 -6.03 -5.74 -6.65
C TYR A 99 -5.20 -4.56 -7.15
N PHE A 100 -3.99 -4.85 -7.61
CA PHE A 100 -3.10 -3.94 -8.31
C PHE A 100 -3.11 -4.30 -9.79
N CYS A 101 -3.26 -3.33 -10.68
CA CYS A 101 -3.30 -3.56 -12.12
C CYS A 101 -2.81 -2.35 -12.92
N ASP A 102 -1.90 -2.57 -13.88
CA ASP A 102 -1.45 -1.54 -14.82
C ASP A 102 -2.29 -1.45 -16.12
N GLY A 103 -3.28 -2.33 -16.25
CA GLY A 103 -4.17 -2.41 -17.41
C GLY A 103 -3.55 -3.02 -18.67
N ARG A 104 -2.31 -3.55 -18.58
CA ARG A 104 -1.58 -4.11 -19.73
C ARG A 104 -1.22 -5.56 -19.50
N ASN A 105 -0.34 -5.81 -18.53
CA ASN A 105 0.18 -7.15 -18.26
C ASN A 105 0.71 -7.36 -16.83
N LYS A 106 0.72 -6.32 -15.99
CA LYS A 106 1.14 -6.44 -14.59
C LYS A 106 -0.09 -6.37 -13.70
N GLU A 107 -0.35 -7.45 -12.98
CA GLU A 107 -1.37 -7.50 -11.95
C GLU A 107 -0.90 -8.24 -10.71
N SER A 108 -1.50 -7.92 -9.57
CA SER A 108 -1.37 -8.73 -8.36
C SER A 108 -2.65 -8.71 -7.54
N TRP A 109 -3.01 -9.88 -7.01
CA TRP A 109 -4.10 -10.06 -6.07
C TRP A 109 -3.50 -10.30 -4.69
N LEU A 110 -3.87 -9.47 -3.73
CA LEU A 110 -3.36 -9.51 -2.37
C LEU A 110 -4.51 -9.70 -1.38
N LYS A 111 -4.24 -10.33 -0.25
CA LYS A 111 -5.22 -10.53 0.83
C LYS A 111 -4.57 -10.46 2.20
N GLY A 112 -5.35 -10.15 3.22
CA GLY A 112 -4.88 -10.10 4.60
C GLY A 112 -5.92 -9.49 5.53
N ASP A 113 -5.53 -9.33 6.79
CA ASP A 113 -6.38 -8.76 7.83
C ASP A 113 -6.22 -7.23 7.92
N VAL A 114 -7.29 -6.59 8.36
CA VAL A 114 -7.35 -5.16 8.67
C VAL A 114 -7.55 -5.01 10.17
N LYS A 115 -6.63 -4.31 10.81
CA LYS A 115 -6.70 -4.04 12.25
C LYS A 115 -7.79 -3.01 12.57
N ALA A 116 -8.22 -2.99 13.82
CA ALA A 116 -9.24 -2.04 14.29
C ALA A 116 -8.80 -0.57 14.16
N ASP A 117 -7.50 -0.29 14.15
CA ASP A 117 -6.93 1.04 13.91
C ASP A 117 -6.91 1.45 12.42
N GLY A 118 -7.43 0.60 11.52
CA GLY A 118 -7.47 0.81 10.08
C GLY A 118 -6.18 0.44 9.35
N THR A 119 -5.13 -0.01 10.04
CA THR A 119 -3.89 -0.47 9.39
C THR A 119 -4.08 -1.87 8.78
N MET A 120 -3.42 -2.11 7.64
CA MET A 120 -3.48 -3.40 6.95
C MET A 120 -2.14 -3.75 6.32
N LYS A 121 -1.85 -5.06 6.27
CA LYS A 121 -0.76 -5.65 5.50
C LYS A 121 -1.32 -6.84 4.73
N LEU A 122 -1.34 -6.72 3.41
CA LEU A 122 -1.88 -7.71 2.50
C LEU A 122 -0.74 -8.35 1.71
N THR A 123 -0.82 -9.64 1.49
CA THR A 123 0.19 -10.38 0.74
C THR A 123 -0.43 -11.07 -0.47
N GLY A 124 0.33 -11.14 -1.55
CA GLY A 124 -0.02 -11.78 -2.80
C GLY A 124 1.01 -12.83 -3.20
N ARG A 125 0.89 -13.31 -4.44
CA ARG A 125 1.91 -14.20 -5.03
C ARG A 125 3.18 -13.41 -5.35
N ASP A 126 4.26 -14.14 -5.62
CA ASP A 126 5.52 -13.58 -6.12
C ASP A 126 6.10 -12.49 -5.20
N GLY A 127 5.86 -12.60 -3.89
CA GLY A 127 6.32 -11.65 -2.89
C GLY A 127 5.58 -10.31 -2.88
N ALA A 128 4.45 -10.19 -3.58
CA ALA A 128 3.68 -8.97 -3.61
C ALA A 128 3.16 -8.60 -2.21
N GLU A 129 3.31 -7.34 -1.83
CA GLU A 129 2.88 -6.82 -0.53
C GLU A 129 2.17 -5.48 -0.71
N LEU A 130 1.14 -5.23 0.09
CA LEU A 130 0.50 -3.93 0.22
C LEU A 130 0.39 -3.60 1.69
N THR A 131 0.89 -2.44 2.07
CA THR A 131 0.68 -1.85 3.39
C THR A 131 -0.14 -0.58 3.24
N GLY A 132 -1.11 -0.37 4.13
CA GLY A 132 -1.97 0.80 4.05
C GLY A 132 -2.68 1.12 5.35
N THR A 133 -3.19 2.35 5.42
CA THR A 133 -3.95 2.85 6.56
C THR A 133 -5.24 3.47 6.06
N LEU A 134 -6.37 2.97 6.57
CA LEU A 134 -7.67 3.58 6.38
C LEU A 134 -7.82 4.78 7.31
N THR A 135 -8.07 5.96 6.74
CA THR A 135 -8.30 7.20 7.51
C THR A 135 -9.78 7.55 7.47
N ALA A 136 -10.40 7.63 8.67
CA ALA A 136 -11.79 8.06 8.88
C ALA A 136 -12.85 7.33 8.03
N GLY A 137 -12.57 6.10 7.56
CA GLY A 137 -13.52 5.34 6.73
C GLY A 137 -13.69 5.87 5.30
N GLU A 138 -12.84 6.80 4.85
CA GLU A 138 -12.99 7.52 3.58
C GLU A 138 -11.87 7.27 2.58
N ARG A 139 -10.65 7.01 3.05
CA ARG A 139 -9.49 6.89 2.17
C ARG A 139 -8.46 5.93 2.72
N ILE A 140 -7.90 5.10 1.85
CA ILE A 140 -6.72 4.29 2.12
C ILE A 140 -5.53 4.96 1.46
N ARG A 141 -4.47 5.20 2.25
CA ARG A 141 -3.14 5.55 1.73
C ARG A 141 -2.13 4.51 2.14
N GLY A 142 -1.14 4.27 1.30
CA GLY A 142 -0.16 3.25 1.58
C GLY A 142 0.86 3.04 0.47
N THR A 143 1.50 1.88 0.50
CA THR A 143 2.45 1.45 -0.51
C THR A 143 2.13 0.03 -0.96
N VAL A 144 2.40 -0.24 -2.23
CA VAL A 144 2.24 -1.55 -2.86
C VAL A 144 3.54 -1.93 -3.56
N ASP A 145 4.07 -3.09 -3.21
CA ASP A 145 5.29 -3.68 -3.76
C ASP A 145 4.87 -4.84 -4.68
N VAL A 146 5.04 -4.67 -6.00
CA VAL A 146 4.65 -5.68 -7.01
C VAL A 146 5.76 -5.78 -8.06
N GLY A 147 6.24 -7.00 -8.32
CA GLY A 147 7.28 -7.24 -9.34
C GLY A 147 8.60 -6.52 -9.06
N GLY A 148 8.96 -6.36 -7.78
CA GLY A 148 10.18 -5.69 -7.35
C GLY A 148 10.14 -4.15 -7.39
N ALA A 149 9.00 -3.55 -7.73
CA ALA A 149 8.80 -2.10 -7.70
C ALA A 149 7.83 -1.71 -6.58
N ARG A 150 8.17 -0.64 -5.87
CA ARG A 150 7.34 -0.05 -4.81
C ARG A 150 6.66 1.20 -5.32
N HIS A 151 5.34 1.28 -5.13
CA HIS A 151 4.55 2.45 -5.49
C HIS A 151 3.77 2.95 -4.27
N GLY A 152 3.79 4.25 -4.02
CA GLY A 152 2.78 4.88 -3.17
C GLY A 152 1.42 4.84 -3.86
N PHE A 153 0.33 4.75 -3.11
CA PHE A 153 -1.02 4.81 -3.68
C PHE A 153 -2.01 5.53 -2.77
N THR A 154 -3.04 6.06 -3.41
CA THR A 154 -4.23 6.59 -2.74
C THR A 154 -5.47 5.94 -3.36
N ALA A 155 -6.34 5.38 -2.51
CA ALA A 155 -7.63 4.81 -2.91
C ALA A 155 -8.76 5.44 -2.10
N ASP A 156 -9.69 6.07 -2.79
CA ASP A 156 -10.86 6.70 -2.19
C ASP A 156 -11.99 5.68 -2.02
N LYS A 157 -12.84 5.89 -1.02
CA LYS A 157 -14.04 5.09 -0.80
C LYS A 157 -14.86 5.03 -2.07
N ALA A 158 -15.10 3.81 -2.54
CA ALA A 158 -15.82 3.55 -3.76
C ALA A 158 -17.33 3.72 -3.54
N VAL A 159 -17.96 4.54 -4.36
CA VAL A 159 -19.41 4.62 -4.49
C VAL A 159 -19.80 3.80 -5.71
N LYS A 160 -20.86 2.98 -5.59
CA LYS A 160 -21.31 2.17 -6.73
C LYS A 160 -21.54 3.07 -7.97
N PRO A 161 -21.05 2.67 -9.15
CA PRO A 161 -20.51 1.34 -9.46
C PRO A 161 -18.96 1.24 -9.40
N SER A 162 -18.26 2.20 -8.80
CA SER A 162 -16.81 2.09 -8.59
C SER A 162 -16.46 0.93 -7.66
N GLY A 163 -15.26 0.36 -7.84
CA GLY A 163 -14.76 -0.73 -7.00
C GLY A 163 -14.07 -1.85 -7.79
N LEU A 164 -13.91 -2.98 -7.11
CA LEU A 164 -13.18 -4.15 -7.60
C LEU A 164 -14.15 -5.23 -8.09
N TYR A 165 -13.93 -5.71 -9.31
CA TYR A 165 -14.72 -6.75 -9.95
C TYR A 165 -13.84 -7.90 -10.43
N ARG A 166 -14.40 -9.10 -10.45
CA ARG A 166 -13.72 -10.30 -10.93
C ARG A 166 -14.65 -11.23 -11.70
N ALA A 167 -14.10 -11.88 -12.71
CA ALA A 167 -14.77 -12.95 -13.44
C ALA A 167 -13.84 -14.15 -13.58
N THR A 168 -14.39 -15.36 -13.54
CA THR A 168 -13.69 -16.58 -13.94
C THR A 168 -14.66 -17.42 -14.74
N ALA A 169 -14.22 -17.90 -15.91
CA ALA A 169 -15.06 -18.67 -16.81
C ALA A 169 -14.20 -19.58 -17.71
N THR A 170 -14.85 -20.55 -18.35
CA THR A 170 -14.24 -21.32 -19.45
C THR A 170 -14.96 -20.97 -20.74
N VAL A 171 -14.22 -20.45 -21.71
CA VAL A 171 -14.74 -20.04 -23.03
C VAL A 171 -13.94 -20.75 -24.10
N ARG A 172 -14.64 -21.56 -24.93
CA ARG A 172 -14.04 -22.34 -26.02
C ARG A 172 -12.85 -23.20 -25.55
N GLY A 173 -12.97 -23.81 -24.37
CA GLY A 173 -11.94 -24.66 -23.77
C GLY A 173 -10.82 -23.91 -23.03
N ALA A 174 -10.71 -22.59 -23.18
CA ALA A 174 -9.72 -21.77 -22.50
C ALA A 174 -10.23 -21.23 -21.15
N LYS A 175 -9.40 -21.26 -20.12
CA LYS A 175 -9.68 -20.65 -18.82
C LYS A 175 -9.47 -19.15 -18.90
N LEU A 176 -10.52 -18.40 -18.60
CA LEU A 176 -10.50 -16.95 -18.46
C LEU A 176 -10.52 -16.57 -16.99
N VAL A 177 -9.62 -15.67 -16.61
CA VAL A 177 -9.62 -14.99 -15.30
C VAL A 177 -9.46 -13.51 -15.55
N GLY A 178 -10.42 -12.70 -15.13
CA GLY A 178 -10.39 -11.25 -15.32
C GLY A 178 -10.55 -10.50 -14.01
N GLY A 179 -9.81 -9.39 -13.88
CA GLY A 179 -9.94 -8.41 -12.81
C GLY A 179 -10.18 -7.01 -13.39
N TRP A 180 -11.08 -6.26 -12.77
CA TRP A 180 -11.38 -4.87 -13.16
C TRP A 180 -11.43 -3.96 -11.94
N ILE A 181 -10.87 -2.77 -12.11
CA ILE A 181 -10.99 -1.64 -11.21
C ILE A 181 -11.80 -0.59 -11.93
N VAL A 182 -12.97 -0.27 -11.40
CA VAL A 182 -13.78 0.87 -11.83
C VAL A 182 -13.42 2.04 -10.91
N LEU A 183 -12.73 3.04 -11.44
CA LEU A 183 -12.33 4.23 -10.69
C LEU A 183 -13.54 5.15 -10.40
N PRO A 184 -13.42 6.11 -9.46
CA PRO A 184 -14.48 7.10 -9.20
C PRO A 184 -14.90 7.91 -10.44
N SER A 185 -13.99 8.12 -11.38
CA SER A 185 -14.28 8.78 -12.67
C SER A 185 -15.05 7.91 -13.66
N GLY A 186 -15.34 6.65 -13.33
CA GLY A 186 -15.92 5.66 -14.24
C GLY A 186 -14.91 5.00 -15.18
N ARG A 187 -13.66 5.50 -15.23
CA ARG A 187 -12.58 4.85 -15.99
C ARG A 187 -12.33 3.44 -15.46
N GLN A 188 -12.18 2.49 -16.39
CA GLN A 188 -11.93 1.09 -16.06
C GLN A 188 -10.49 0.71 -16.41
N VAL A 189 -9.86 -0.03 -15.51
CA VAL A 189 -8.54 -0.63 -15.71
C VAL A 189 -8.64 -2.08 -15.31
N GLY A 190 -8.18 -2.99 -16.16
CA GLY A 190 -8.28 -4.41 -15.88
C GLY A 190 -7.41 -5.25 -16.78
N ILE A 191 -7.15 -6.47 -16.32
CA ILE A 191 -6.47 -7.50 -17.09
C ILE A 191 -7.36 -8.72 -17.18
N LEU A 192 -7.41 -9.32 -18.37
CA LEU A 192 -8.04 -10.59 -18.65
C LEU A 192 -6.96 -11.57 -19.10
N ALA A 193 -6.73 -12.60 -18.30
CA ALA A 193 -5.83 -13.69 -18.63
C ALA A 193 -6.59 -14.84 -19.30
N ARG A 194 -6.10 -15.29 -20.46
CA ARG A 194 -6.54 -16.51 -21.14
C ARG A 194 -5.45 -17.58 -21.02
N ASP A 195 -5.76 -18.67 -20.32
CA ASP A 195 -4.79 -19.74 -20.01
C ASP A 195 -3.47 -19.19 -19.46
N GLY A 196 -3.59 -18.18 -18.58
CA GLY A 196 -2.45 -17.50 -17.96
C GLY A 196 -1.78 -16.41 -18.81
N LYS A 197 -2.19 -16.20 -20.06
CA LYS A 197 -1.66 -15.12 -20.92
C LYS A 197 -2.46 -13.83 -20.70
N PRO A 198 -1.88 -12.78 -20.09
CA PRO A 198 -2.60 -11.55 -19.77
C PRO A 198 -2.79 -10.66 -21.01
N SER A 199 -3.87 -9.89 -21.00
CA SER A 199 -4.17 -8.83 -21.96
C SER A 199 -5.05 -7.78 -21.29
N ALA A 200 -5.13 -6.57 -21.86
CA ALA A 200 -6.05 -5.55 -21.39
C ALA A 200 -7.49 -6.10 -21.39
N ALA A 201 -8.19 -5.93 -20.26
CA ALA A 201 -9.55 -6.42 -20.16
C ALA A 201 -10.52 -5.53 -20.96
N PRO A 202 -11.48 -6.13 -21.69
CA PRO A 202 -12.59 -5.35 -22.26
C PRO A 202 -13.40 -4.70 -21.14
N ALA A 203 -14.01 -3.55 -21.43
CA ALA A 203 -14.84 -2.83 -20.46
C ALA A 203 -16.06 -3.69 -20.05
N ILE A 204 -16.36 -3.67 -18.74
CA ILE A 204 -17.61 -4.20 -18.20
C ILE A 204 -18.68 -3.10 -18.25
N ASP A 205 -19.95 -3.46 -18.31
CA ASP A 205 -21.03 -2.59 -17.86
C ASP A 205 -21.01 -2.59 -16.32
N PRO A 206 -20.66 -1.49 -15.64
CA PRO A 206 -20.52 -1.49 -14.18
C PRO A 206 -21.85 -1.66 -13.43
N SER A 207 -22.99 -1.41 -14.10
CA SER A 207 -24.31 -1.57 -13.49
C SER A 207 -24.76 -3.04 -13.44
N THR A 208 -24.38 -3.83 -14.43
CA THR A 208 -24.76 -5.25 -14.56
C THR A 208 -23.61 -6.23 -14.35
N GLY A 209 -22.37 -5.74 -14.40
CA GLY A 209 -21.14 -6.53 -14.45
C GLY A 209 -20.92 -7.24 -15.77
N VAL A 210 -21.75 -7.02 -16.79
CA VAL A 210 -21.67 -7.77 -18.05
C VAL A 210 -20.43 -7.38 -18.84
N VAL A 211 -19.75 -8.38 -19.40
CA VAL A 211 -18.63 -8.19 -20.33
C VAL A 211 -18.70 -9.23 -21.45
N THR A 212 -18.36 -8.84 -22.67
CA THR A 212 -18.34 -9.74 -23.83
C THR A 212 -16.90 -10.12 -24.14
N VAL A 213 -16.62 -11.42 -24.17
CA VAL A 213 -15.32 -11.99 -24.56
C VAL A 213 -15.57 -13.04 -25.64
N ASP A 214 -14.93 -12.87 -26.80
CA ASP A 214 -15.09 -13.74 -27.97
C ASP A 214 -16.56 -13.95 -28.41
N GLY A 215 -17.39 -12.91 -28.28
CA GLY A 215 -18.82 -12.99 -28.57
C GLY A 215 -19.66 -13.71 -27.51
N ARG A 216 -19.07 -14.14 -26.39
CA ARG A 216 -19.80 -14.70 -25.24
C ARG A 216 -19.92 -13.68 -24.12
N ARG A 217 -21.13 -13.56 -23.57
CA ARG A 217 -21.38 -12.74 -22.38
C ARG A 217 -20.91 -13.48 -21.13
N LEU A 218 -20.13 -12.78 -20.32
CA LEU A 218 -19.70 -13.16 -18.99
C LEU A 218 -20.20 -12.09 -18.01
N THR A 219 -20.13 -12.40 -16.72
CA THR A 219 -20.47 -11.45 -15.66
C THR A 219 -19.32 -11.34 -14.68
N ALA A 220 -18.70 -10.16 -14.61
CA ALA A 220 -17.81 -9.77 -13.54
C ALA A 220 -18.65 -9.41 -12.31
N ARG A 221 -18.27 -9.95 -11.16
CA ARG A 221 -18.95 -9.73 -9.88
C ARG A 221 -18.10 -8.85 -8.98
N PRO A 222 -18.71 -7.98 -8.15
CA PRO A 222 -17.98 -7.31 -7.08
C PRO A 222 -17.23 -8.32 -6.22
N VAL A 223 -15.99 -8.01 -5.86
CA VAL A 223 -15.16 -8.87 -5.01
C VAL A 223 -15.44 -8.61 -3.54
N ALA A 224 -15.49 -9.67 -2.74
CA ALA A 224 -15.51 -9.64 -1.28
C ALA A 224 -14.50 -10.68 -0.72
N PRO A 225 -13.82 -10.38 0.40
CA PRO A 225 -12.92 -11.30 1.14
C PRO A 225 -13.49 -12.65 1.55
#